data_AF-A0A961JEE3-F1
#
_entry.id   AF-A0A961JEE3-F1
#
_cell.length_a   1.000
_cell.length_b   1.000
_cell.length_c   1.000
_cell.angle_alpha   90.00
_cell.angle_beta   90.00
_cell.angle_gamma   90.00
#
_symmetry.space_group_name_H-M   'P 1'
#
loop_
_entity.id
_entity.type
_entity.pdbx_description
1 polymer ?
#
loop_
_entity_poly.entity_id
_entity_poly.type
_entity_poly.pdbx_seq_one_letter_code
_entity_poly.pdbx_strand_id
1 'polypeptide(L)'
;GSTNAVVHLLAIAGRVEVDLTLDDWDRRGRDVATIVNLMPSGKYLMEEFFYAGGLPVVLKRLGEGGQLHKDALTVSGATIWDEVKDVTNHNPEVILPLDQALTRQGGIAVLRGNLAPKGAVLKPSAASPHLLVHRGRAVVFEDIDDYKAQIDDEALEIDETCVMVLKNCGPKGYPGMAEVGNMGLPPKVLRKGITDMVRISDARMSGTAYGTVILHTAPEAAAGGPLAVVRTGDMIEVDVPNRRLHLDISEAELAERMAAWKPGHEVAEAGYAWLHQTHVEGADTGADLDFLKGCRGAGVGKESH
;
A
#
# COMPACT_ATOMS: atom_id res chain seq x y z
N GLY A 1 -0.46 -3.82 -9.85
CA GLY A 1 -1.13 -4.86 -9.03
C GLY A 1 -1.68 -4.25 -7.74
N SER A 2 -2.25 -5.06 -6.85
CA SER A 2 -2.70 -4.60 -5.52
C SER A 2 -1.53 -4.16 -4.64
N THR A 3 -1.75 -3.16 -3.78
CA THR A 3 -0.77 -2.73 -2.76
C THR A 3 -0.57 -3.78 -1.67
N ASN A 4 -1.58 -4.61 -1.40
CA ASN A 4 -1.48 -5.72 -0.44
C ASN A 4 -0.37 -6.73 -0.80
N ALA A 5 0.03 -6.82 -2.08
CA ALA A 5 1.14 -7.66 -2.50
C ALA A 5 2.46 -7.29 -1.81
N VAL A 6 2.63 -6.01 -1.42
CA VAL A 6 3.79 -5.54 -0.64
C VAL A 6 3.85 -6.25 0.70
N VAL A 7 2.79 -6.16 1.48
CA VAL A 7 2.69 -6.81 2.80
C VAL A 7 2.90 -8.32 2.67
N HIS A 8 2.25 -8.96 1.71
CA HIS A 8 2.34 -10.41 1.54
C HIS A 8 3.73 -10.90 1.12
N LEU A 9 4.39 -10.25 0.15
CA LEU A 9 5.73 -10.70 -0.27
C LEU A 9 6.79 -10.43 0.80
N LEU A 10 6.67 -9.34 1.57
CA LEU A 10 7.55 -9.08 2.71
C LEU A 10 7.39 -10.17 3.78
N ALA A 11 6.16 -10.53 4.13
CA ALA A 11 5.89 -11.60 5.08
C ALA A 11 6.45 -12.94 4.59
N ILE A 12 6.16 -13.33 3.34
CA ILE A 12 6.68 -14.57 2.72
C ILE A 12 8.20 -14.57 2.72
N ALA A 13 8.85 -13.47 2.32
CA ALA A 13 10.30 -13.33 2.34
C ALA A 13 10.87 -13.56 3.75
N GLY A 14 10.22 -13.04 4.79
CA GLY A 14 10.57 -13.31 6.19
C GLY A 14 10.43 -14.79 6.61
N ARG A 15 9.63 -15.60 5.90
CA ARG A 15 9.52 -17.06 6.15
C ARG A 15 10.55 -17.88 5.41
N VAL A 16 10.91 -17.46 4.19
CA VAL A 16 11.96 -18.09 3.39
C VAL A 16 13.34 -17.50 3.65
N GLU A 17 13.44 -16.60 4.63
CA GLU A 17 14.68 -15.97 5.12
C GLU A 17 15.43 -15.22 4.01
N VAL A 18 14.67 -14.54 3.15
CA VAL A 18 15.18 -13.64 2.12
C VAL A 18 15.06 -12.20 2.63
N ASP A 19 16.16 -11.45 2.56
CA ASP A 19 16.17 -10.03 2.87
C ASP A 19 15.47 -9.24 1.74
N LEU A 20 14.19 -8.96 1.94
CA LEU A 20 13.36 -8.15 1.05
C LEU A 20 12.78 -7.00 1.87
N THR A 21 12.98 -5.77 1.39
CA THR A 21 12.57 -4.56 2.09
C THR A 21 11.62 -3.69 1.26
N LEU A 22 11.01 -2.68 1.89
CA LEU A 22 10.29 -1.65 1.14
C LEU A 22 11.18 -0.90 0.13
N ASP A 23 12.48 -0.78 0.40
CA ASP A 23 13.40 -0.11 -0.54
C ASP A 23 13.62 -0.95 -1.80
N ASP A 24 13.59 -2.28 -1.69
CA ASP A 24 13.61 -3.17 -2.86
C ASP A 24 12.36 -3.01 -3.71
N TRP A 25 11.19 -2.88 -3.08
CA TRP A 25 9.93 -2.59 -3.77
C TRP A 25 10.00 -1.30 -4.58
N ASP A 26 10.46 -0.20 -3.97
CA ASP A 26 10.57 1.08 -4.65
C ASP A 26 11.59 1.03 -5.79
N ARG A 27 12.79 0.53 -5.50
CA ARG A 27 13.91 0.47 -6.44
C ARG A 27 13.60 -0.40 -7.65
N ARG A 28 12.97 -1.56 -7.45
CA ARG A 28 12.65 -2.51 -8.53
C ARG A 28 11.38 -2.14 -9.29
N GLY A 29 10.44 -1.46 -8.65
CA GLY A 29 9.18 -1.05 -9.27
C GLY A 29 9.27 0.23 -10.11
N ARG A 30 10.20 1.15 -9.77
CA ARG A 30 10.23 2.53 -10.28
C ARG A 30 10.08 2.66 -11.80
N ASP A 31 10.87 1.92 -12.57
CA ASP A 31 10.93 2.04 -14.03
C ASP A 31 10.19 0.91 -14.77
N VAL A 32 9.24 0.25 -14.10
CA VAL A 32 8.42 -0.80 -14.69
C VAL A 32 7.08 -0.22 -15.12
N ALA A 33 6.80 -0.28 -16.42
CA ALA A 33 5.56 0.22 -16.99
C ALA A 33 4.37 -0.69 -16.69
N THR A 34 3.18 -0.11 -16.48
CA THR A 34 1.94 -0.90 -16.38
C THR A 34 1.37 -1.13 -17.79
N ILE A 35 1.58 -2.33 -18.30
CA ILE A 35 1.11 -2.74 -19.64
C ILE A 35 -0.21 -3.51 -19.62
N VAL A 36 -0.68 -3.95 -18.45
CA VAL A 36 -1.91 -4.73 -18.33
C VAL A 36 -3.10 -3.78 -18.15
N ASN A 37 -3.97 -3.70 -19.15
CA ASN A 37 -5.09 -2.75 -19.25
C ASN A 37 -6.35 -3.23 -18.52
N LEU A 38 -6.23 -3.51 -17.22
CA LEU A 38 -7.33 -4.01 -16.40
C LEU A 38 -7.77 -3.02 -15.34
N MET A 39 -9.05 -3.05 -15.00
CA MET A 39 -9.57 -2.32 -13.84
C MET A 39 -8.79 -2.73 -12.56
N PRO A 40 -8.48 -1.78 -11.66
CA PRO A 40 -8.95 -0.40 -11.62
C PRO A 40 -8.05 0.63 -12.34
N SER A 41 -6.91 0.22 -12.92
CA SER A 41 -6.01 1.16 -13.61
C SER A 41 -6.37 1.35 -15.09
N GLY A 42 -7.02 0.37 -15.69
CA GLY A 42 -7.39 0.33 -17.10
C GLY A 42 -8.85 -0.04 -17.31
N LYS A 43 -9.14 -0.70 -18.44
CA LYS A 43 -10.50 -0.88 -18.97
C LYS A 43 -11.08 -2.28 -18.80
N TYR A 44 -10.30 -3.33 -19.04
CA TYR A 44 -10.81 -4.70 -19.20
C TYR A 44 -10.82 -5.49 -17.86
N LEU A 45 -11.22 -6.77 -17.91
CA LEU A 45 -11.26 -7.69 -16.77
C LEU A 45 -10.35 -8.91 -16.99
N MET A 46 -10.35 -9.82 -16.01
CA MET A 46 -9.43 -10.97 -15.98
C MET A 46 -9.64 -11.96 -17.13
N GLU A 47 -10.86 -12.06 -17.69
CA GLU A 47 -11.14 -12.93 -18.85
C GLU A 47 -10.35 -12.47 -20.07
N GLU A 48 -10.41 -11.18 -20.41
CA GLU A 48 -9.65 -10.64 -21.53
C GLU A 48 -8.14 -10.81 -21.31
N PHE A 49 -7.66 -10.65 -20.06
CA PHE A 49 -6.25 -10.86 -19.75
C PHE A 49 -5.82 -12.31 -20.00
N PHE A 50 -6.63 -13.27 -19.58
CA PHE A 50 -6.36 -14.68 -19.86
C PHE A 50 -6.35 -14.96 -21.38
N TYR A 51 -7.37 -14.51 -22.11
CA TYR A 51 -7.46 -14.70 -23.56
C TYR A 51 -6.33 -14.00 -24.33
N ALA A 52 -5.79 -12.89 -23.82
CA ALA A 52 -4.63 -12.21 -24.39
C ALA A 52 -3.30 -12.99 -24.22
N GLY A 53 -3.28 -14.04 -23.39
CA GLY A 53 -2.10 -14.86 -23.09
C GLY A 53 -1.60 -14.72 -21.64
N GLY A 54 -2.26 -13.91 -20.82
CA GLY A 54 -2.06 -13.84 -19.38
C GLY A 54 -0.66 -13.42 -18.91
N LEU A 55 -0.31 -13.87 -17.71
CA LEU A 55 0.95 -13.52 -17.04
C LEU A 55 2.22 -13.96 -17.80
N PRO A 56 2.26 -15.11 -18.51
CA PRO A 56 3.44 -15.47 -19.31
C PRO A 56 3.84 -14.39 -20.32
N VAL A 57 2.87 -13.76 -20.99
CA VAL A 57 3.15 -12.65 -21.91
C VAL A 57 3.79 -11.48 -21.17
N VAL A 58 3.28 -11.12 -19.99
CA VAL A 58 3.85 -10.04 -19.16
C VAL A 58 5.29 -10.36 -18.73
N LEU A 59 5.56 -11.59 -18.29
CA LEU A 59 6.90 -12.05 -17.92
C LEU A 59 7.86 -12.01 -19.11
N LYS A 60 7.41 -12.44 -20.30
CA LYS A 60 8.19 -12.31 -21.54
C LYS A 60 8.60 -10.86 -21.80
N ARG A 61 7.68 -9.90 -21.66
CA ARG A 61 7.97 -8.47 -21.86
C ARG A 61 8.99 -7.93 -20.86
N LEU A 62 8.92 -8.35 -19.60
CA LEU A 62 9.95 -8.01 -18.60
C LEU A 62 11.33 -8.59 -18.99
N GLY A 63 11.35 -9.83 -19.51
CA GLY A 63 12.58 -10.47 -19.98
C GLY A 63 13.19 -9.78 -21.21
N GLU A 64 12.37 -9.37 -22.16
CA GLU A 64 12.81 -8.58 -23.33
C GLU A 64 13.33 -7.19 -22.92
N GLY A 65 12.73 -6.59 -21.89
CA GLY A 65 13.15 -5.30 -21.32
C GLY A 65 14.35 -5.37 -20.36
N GLY A 66 14.94 -6.55 -20.11
CA GLY A 66 16.06 -6.72 -19.18
C GLY A 66 15.68 -6.55 -17.70
N GLN A 67 14.40 -6.63 -17.37
CA GLN A 67 13.83 -6.44 -16.03
C GLN A 67 13.48 -7.77 -15.33
N LEU A 68 13.79 -8.91 -15.97
CA LEU A 68 13.55 -10.25 -15.43
C LEU A 68 14.86 -10.97 -15.16
N HIS A 69 14.98 -11.59 -13.99
CA HIS A 69 16.02 -12.59 -13.70
C HIS A 69 15.67 -13.90 -14.44
N LYS A 70 16.14 -14.02 -15.69
CA LYS A 70 15.74 -15.07 -16.65
C LYS A 70 16.01 -16.50 -16.18
N ASP A 71 17.09 -16.69 -15.41
CA ASP A 71 17.54 -18.01 -14.95
C ASP A 71 16.89 -18.47 -13.64
N ALA A 72 15.91 -17.71 -13.12
CA ALA A 72 15.21 -18.08 -11.89
C ALA A 72 14.48 -19.42 -12.06
N LEU A 73 14.80 -20.39 -11.22
CA LEU A 73 14.19 -21.72 -11.21
C LEU A 73 12.70 -21.64 -10.88
N THR A 74 11.90 -22.46 -11.54
CA THR A 74 10.48 -22.63 -11.24
C THR A 74 10.17 -24.05 -10.75
N VAL A 75 8.95 -24.26 -10.28
CA VAL A 75 8.49 -25.57 -9.82
C VAL A 75 8.40 -26.63 -10.93
N SER A 76 8.45 -26.25 -12.21
CA SER A 76 8.53 -27.21 -13.32
C SER A 76 9.92 -27.85 -13.47
N GLY A 77 10.94 -27.25 -12.84
CA GLY A 77 12.35 -27.59 -13.03
C GLY A 77 13.05 -26.79 -14.13
N ALA A 78 12.31 -26.03 -14.95
CA ALA A 78 12.88 -25.11 -15.94
C ALA A 78 13.03 -23.69 -15.39
N THR A 79 13.79 -22.86 -16.12
CA THR A 79 13.93 -21.43 -15.82
C THR A 79 12.66 -20.68 -16.20
N ILE A 80 12.37 -19.58 -15.50
CA ILE A 80 11.21 -18.73 -15.79
C ILE A 80 11.23 -18.19 -17.22
N TRP A 81 12.41 -17.96 -17.80
CA TRP A 81 12.52 -17.51 -19.18
C TRP A 81 12.22 -18.63 -20.19
N ASP A 82 12.69 -19.85 -19.94
CA ASP A 82 12.40 -20.99 -20.81
C ASP A 82 10.89 -21.29 -20.89
N GLU A 83 10.16 -21.06 -19.80
CA GLU A 83 8.70 -21.21 -19.75
C GLU A 83 7.95 -20.17 -20.62
N VAL A 84 8.49 -18.96 -20.77
CA VAL A 84 7.71 -17.82 -21.31
C VAL A 84 8.23 -17.25 -22.62
N LYS A 85 9.47 -17.54 -23.04
CA LYS A 85 10.10 -16.88 -24.20
C LYS A 85 9.32 -17.03 -25.52
N ASP A 86 8.59 -18.14 -25.69
CA ASP A 86 7.89 -18.47 -26.94
C ASP A 86 6.38 -18.13 -26.92
N VAL A 87 5.86 -17.54 -25.84
CA VAL A 87 4.43 -17.18 -25.75
C VAL A 87 4.07 -16.01 -26.66
N THR A 88 2.80 -15.95 -27.07
CA THR A 88 2.24 -14.93 -27.97
C THR A 88 1.26 -14.03 -27.22
N ASN A 89 1.33 -12.72 -27.50
CA ASN A 89 0.29 -11.79 -27.09
C ASN A 89 -0.84 -11.80 -28.12
N HIS A 90 -2.02 -12.27 -27.72
CA HIS A 90 -3.18 -12.42 -28.61
C HIS A 90 -4.08 -11.18 -28.66
N ASN A 91 -3.91 -10.22 -27.75
CA ASN A 91 -4.69 -8.99 -27.74
C ASN A 91 -3.88 -7.80 -27.19
N PRO A 92 -3.28 -6.97 -28.08
CA PRO A 92 -2.45 -5.83 -27.68
C PRO A 92 -3.24 -4.66 -27.08
N GLU A 93 -4.58 -4.69 -27.10
CA GLU A 93 -5.39 -3.70 -26.36
C GLU A 93 -5.50 -4.03 -24.87
N VAL A 94 -5.30 -5.30 -24.51
CA VAL A 94 -5.39 -5.81 -23.14
C VAL A 94 -4.01 -5.89 -22.50
N ILE A 95 -3.03 -6.43 -23.23
CA ILE A 95 -1.61 -6.38 -22.83
C ILE A 95 -0.90 -5.43 -23.79
N LEU A 96 -0.81 -4.18 -23.36
CA LEU A 96 -0.38 -3.03 -24.15
C LEU A 96 1.09 -3.16 -24.58
N PRO A 97 1.46 -2.61 -25.74
CA PRO A 97 2.86 -2.34 -26.04
C PRO A 97 3.41 -1.24 -25.10
N LEU A 98 4.73 -1.24 -24.88
CA LEU A 98 5.37 -0.35 -23.90
C LEU A 98 5.16 1.13 -24.21
N ASP A 99 5.06 1.49 -25.49
CA ASP A 99 4.83 2.85 -25.95
C ASP A 99 3.42 3.38 -25.61
N GLN A 100 2.46 2.47 -25.44
CA GLN A 100 1.06 2.75 -25.07
C GLN A 100 0.73 2.31 -23.64
N ALA A 101 1.74 2.01 -22.80
CA ALA A 101 1.51 1.61 -21.41
C ALA A 101 0.69 2.65 -20.64
N LEU A 102 -0.17 2.19 -19.72
CA LEU A 102 -1.03 3.05 -18.90
C LEU A 102 -0.22 4.07 -18.09
N THR A 103 0.95 3.64 -17.60
CA THR A 103 1.95 4.50 -16.99
C THR A 103 3.33 3.93 -17.24
N ARG A 104 4.32 4.82 -17.40
CA ARG A 104 5.74 4.44 -17.56
C ARG A 104 6.38 4.03 -16.23
N GLN A 105 5.88 4.55 -15.11
CA GLN A 105 6.34 4.24 -13.75
C GLN A 105 5.15 3.70 -12.95
N GLY A 106 4.86 2.43 -13.17
CA GLY A 106 3.68 1.76 -12.61
C GLY A 106 3.93 0.97 -11.33
N GLY A 107 5.19 0.80 -10.94
CA GLY A 107 5.54 0.22 -9.66
C GLY A 107 4.96 1.02 -8.49
N ILE A 108 4.70 0.32 -7.39
CA ILE A 108 4.29 0.95 -6.14
C ILE A 108 5.40 1.90 -5.68
N ALA A 109 5.03 3.12 -5.33
CA ALA A 109 5.95 4.10 -4.79
C ALA A 109 5.99 3.97 -3.26
N VAL A 110 7.20 3.93 -2.69
CA VAL A 110 7.38 3.98 -1.23
C VAL A 110 7.75 5.41 -0.83
N LEU A 111 6.88 6.06 -0.06
CA LEU A 111 7.09 7.42 0.45
C LEU A 111 7.69 7.35 1.85
N ARG A 112 8.65 8.25 2.12
CA ARG A 112 9.29 8.41 3.43
C ARG A 112 9.27 9.88 3.86
N GLY A 113 9.40 10.10 5.17
CA GLY A 113 9.54 11.41 5.76
C GLY A 113 9.12 11.38 7.22
N ASN A 114 9.03 12.54 7.86
CA ASN A 114 8.68 12.60 9.29
C ASN A 114 7.28 12.04 9.60
N LEU A 115 6.35 12.03 8.63
CA LEU A 115 5.02 11.45 8.81
C LEU A 115 5.01 9.91 8.67
N ALA A 116 5.91 9.34 7.87
CA ALA A 116 6.03 7.90 7.64
C ALA A 116 7.51 7.47 7.71
N PRO A 117 8.12 7.43 8.91
CA PRO A 117 9.55 7.20 9.05
C PRO A 117 9.96 5.78 8.64
N LYS A 118 9.09 4.78 8.82
CA LYS A 118 9.33 3.41 8.32
C LYS A 118 8.81 3.19 6.90
N GLY A 119 8.00 4.11 6.38
CA GLY A 119 7.53 4.14 5.01
C GLY A 119 6.01 4.08 4.91
N ALA A 120 5.49 4.48 3.75
CA ALA A 120 4.10 4.33 3.34
C ALA A 120 4.08 4.02 1.84
N VAL A 121 3.00 3.43 1.32
CA VAL A 121 2.91 3.03 -0.09
C VAL A 121 1.78 3.73 -0.83
N LEU A 122 2.00 4.02 -2.11
CA LEU A 122 0.99 4.53 -3.03
C LEU A 122 1.09 3.80 -4.37
N LYS A 123 -0.05 3.56 -5.02
CA LYS A 123 -0.15 2.92 -6.36
C LYS A 123 -0.28 4.00 -7.45
N PRO A 124 0.80 4.42 -8.14
CA PRO A 124 0.75 5.57 -9.05
C PRO A 124 -0.15 5.33 -10.25
N SER A 125 -0.27 4.07 -10.71
CA SER A 125 -1.10 3.68 -11.85
C SER A 125 -2.61 3.87 -11.66
N ALA A 126 -3.07 4.19 -10.45
CA ALA A 126 -4.47 4.48 -10.17
C ALA A 126 -4.68 5.83 -9.48
N ALA A 127 -3.63 6.65 -9.39
CA ALA A 127 -3.68 7.99 -8.80
C ALA A 127 -3.89 9.06 -9.88
N SER A 128 -4.40 10.22 -9.47
CA SER A 128 -4.53 11.36 -10.36
C SER A 128 -3.19 12.07 -10.53
N PRO A 129 -2.68 12.29 -11.77
CA PRO A 129 -1.36 12.87 -11.99
C PRO A 129 -1.14 14.22 -11.30
N HIS A 130 -2.17 15.07 -11.22
CA HIS A 130 -2.10 16.40 -10.61
C HIS A 130 -2.04 16.38 -9.07
N LEU A 131 -2.28 15.23 -8.43
CA LEU A 131 -2.20 15.06 -6.96
C LEU A 131 -0.93 14.32 -6.52
N LEU A 132 -0.06 13.90 -7.45
CA LEU A 132 1.20 13.23 -7.13
C LEU A 132 2.21 14.18 -6.46
N VAL A 133 2.03 15.49 -6.62
CA VAL A 133 2.70 16.53 -5.85
C VAL A 133 1.61 17.45 -5.33
N HIS A 134 1.35 17.40 -4.02
CA HIS A 134 0.22 18.09 -3.40
C HIS A 134 0.58 18.59 -2.01
N ARG A 135 0.09 19.77 -1.64
CA ARG A 135 0.20 20.31 -0.28
C ARG A 135 -1.17 20.78 0.17
N GLY A 136 -1.65 20.22 1.27
CA GLY A 136 -3.02 20.44 1.72
C GLY A 136 -3.17 20.38 3.24
N ARG A 137 -4.22 21.02 3.74
CA ARG A 137 -4.59 21.00 5.16
C ARG A 137 -5.15 19.62 5.52
N ALA A 138 -4.71 19.06 6.63
CA ALA A 138 -5.22 17.80 7.15
C ALA A 138 -6.66 17.96 7.67
N VAL A 139 -7.53 17.02 7.29
CA VAL A 139 -8.82 16.74 7.93
C VAL A 139 -8.70 15.35 8.53
N VAL A 140 -8.66 15.29 9.85
CA VAL A 140 -8.33 14.08 10.60
C VAL A 140 -9.61 13.39 11.07
N PHE A 141 -9.63 12.07 10.90
CA PHE A 141 -10.56 11.14 11.51
C PHE A 141 -9.77 10.26 12.48
N GLU A 142 -10.16 10.24 13.75
CA GLU A 142 -9.42 9.55 14.80
C GLU A 142 -9.51 8.03 14.69
N ASP A 143 -10.61 7.51 14.13
CA ASP A 143 -10.81 6.10 13.81
C ASP A 143 -11.88 5.92 12.71
N ILE A 144 -12.24 4.67 12.42
CA ILE A 144 -13.20 4.35 11.35
C ILE A 144 -14.64 4.82 11.65
N ASP A 145 -15.02 4.88 12.93
CA ASP A 145 -16.36 5.30 13.34
C ASP A 145 -16.47 6.82 13.27
N ASP A 146 -15.42 7.54 13.67
CA ASP A 146 -15.28 8.98 13.51
C ASP A 146 -15.38 9.41 12.03
N TYR A 147 -14.68 8.68 11.14
CA TYR A 147 -14.80 8.89 9.68
C TYR A 147 -16.25 8.75 9.19
N LYS A 148 -16.95 7.68 9.57
CA LYS A 148 -18.33 7.45 9.14
C LYS A 148 -19.30 8.47 9.72
N ALA A 149 -19.05 8.94 10.94
CA ALA A 149 -19.90 9.94 11.60
C ALA A 149 -19.79 11.32 10.94
N GLN A 150 -18.61 11.67 10.40
CA GLN A 150 -18.33 13.03 9.92
C GLN A 150 -18.40 13.19 8.40
N ILE A 151 -18.07 12.16 7.61
CA ILE A 151 -17.79 12.35 6.17
C ILE A 151 -18.99 12.88 5.35
N ASP A 152 -20.20 12.51 5.77
CA ASP A 152 -21.45 12.94 5.13
C ASP A 152 -22.02 14.24 5.73
N ASP A 153 -21.39 14.80 6.77
CA ASP A 153 -21.82 16.07 7.37
C ASP A 153 -21.44 17.25 6.45
N GLU A 154 -22.45 18.00 6.02
CA GLU A 154 -22.27 19.20 5.21
C GLU A 154 -21.48 20.29 5.94
N ALA A 155 -21.50 20.30 7.28
CA ALA A 155 -20.76 21.24 8.13
C ALA A 155 -19.27 20.88 8.31
N LEU A 156 -18.82 19.69 7.86
CA LEU A 156 -17.40 19.31 7.95
C LEU A 156 -16.54 20.30 7.15
N GLU A 157 -15.61 21.02 7.77
CA GLU A 157 -14.76 22.02 7.11
C GLU A 157 -13.68 21.37 6.21
N ILE A 158 -14.09 20.88 5.04
CA ILE A 158 -13.29 20.18 4.04
C ILE A 158 -13.58 20.67 2.61
N ASP A 159 -12.52 20.81 1.82
CA ASP A 159 -12.56 21.05 0.38
C ASP A 159 -11.62 20.08 -0.36
N GLU A 160 -11.65 20.11 -1.68
CA GLU A 160 -10.86 19.25 -2.58
C GLU A 160 -9.33 19.40 -2.45
N THR A 161 -8.85 20.47 -1.82
CA THR A 161 -7.41 20.69 -1.59
C THR A 161 -6.93 20.10 -0.27
N CYS A 162 -7.85 19.71 0.60
CA CYS A 162 -7.52 19.09 1.87
C CYS A 162 -6.93 17.68 1.70
N VAL A 163 -6.22 17.22 2.72
CA VAL A 163 -5.70 15.86 2.84
C VAL A 163 -6.53 15.13 3.90
N MET A 164 -7.23 14.07 3.52
CA MET A 164 -7.97 13.24 4.47
C MET A 164 -7.00 12.29 5.19
N VAL A 165 -7.05 12.28 6.52
CA VAL A 165 -6.14 11.48 7.35
C VAL A 165 -6.97 10.59 8.27
N LEU A 166 -6.81 9.27 8.14
CA LEU A 166 -7.50 8.29 8.99
C LEU A 166 -6.47 7.52 9.83
N LYS A 167 -6.67 7.51 11.14
CA LYS A 167 -5.81 6.85 12.12
C LYS A 167 -6.42 5.53 12.60
N ASN A 168 -5.64 4.79 13.39
CA ASN A 168 -6.07 3.62 14.14
C ASN A 168 -6.71 2.54 13.25
N CYS A 169 -6.25 2.43 12.01
CA CYS A 169 -6.71 1.44 11.05
C CYS A 169 -5.61 0.44 10.65
N GLY A 170 -4.50 0.43 11.39
CA GLY A 170 -3.36 -0.46 11.21
C GLY A 170 -3.55 -1.87 11.81
N PRO A 171 -2.49 -2.70 11.80
CA PRO A 171 -2.51 -4.06 12.36
C PRO A 171 -3.02 -4.14 13.79
N LYS A 172 -2.56 -3.27 14.69
CA LYS A 172 -3.01 -3.23 16.09
C LYS A 172 -4.25 -2.37 16.28
N GLY A 173 -4.33 -1.26 15.54
CA GLY A 173 -5.34 -0.23 15.75
C GLY A 173 -6.76 -0.63 15.38
N TYR A 174 -6.97 -1.25 14.21
CA TYR A 174 -8.34 -1.49 13.72
C TYR A 174 -9.15 -2.45 14.58
N PRO A 175 -8.64 -3.63 15.02
CA PRO A 175 -7.41 -4.36 14.68
C PRO A 175 -7.48 -5.18 13.37
N GLY A 176 -6.32 -5.59 12.84
CA GLY A 176 -6.20 -6.47 11.66
C GLY A 176 -5.98 -5.73 10.34
N MET A 177 -5.74 -4.42 10.38
CA MET A 177 -5.41 -3.59 9.22
C MET A 177 -6.46 -3.69 8.08
N ALA A 178 -7.67 -3.20 8.30
CA ALA A 178 -8.78 -3.37 7.34
C ALA A 178 -8.57 -2.60 6.02
N GLU A 179 -9.35 -2.96 4.99
CA GLU A 179 -9.35 -2.29 3.68
C GLU A 179 -10.22 -1.02 3.67
N VAL A 180 -9.87 -0.07 4.53
CA VAL A 180 -10.62 1.19 4.73
C VAL A 180 -9.84 2.44 4.31
N GLY A 181 -8.63 2.28 3.76
CA GLY A 181 -7.79 3.40 3.34
C GLY A 181 -8.32 4.19 2.14
N ASN A 182 -9.10 3.55 1.27
CA ASN A 182 -9.76 4.21 0.15
C ASN A 182 -11.05 4.94 0.58
N MET A 183 -10.92 5.86 1.55
CA MET A 183 -12.00 6.69 2.06
C MET A 183 -12.83 7.31 0.92
N GLY A 184 -14.15 7.25 1.06
CA GLY A 184 -15.09 7.96 0.20
C GLY A 184 -14.91 9.46 0.38
N LEU A 185 -15.09 10.22 -0.69
CA LEU A 185 -14.98 11.68 -0.64
C LEU A 185 -16.26 12.28 -0.06
N PRO A 186 -16.20 13.47 0.57
CA PRO A 186 -17.39 14.16 1.05
C PRO A 186 -18.40 14.38 -0.08
N PRO A 187 -19.71 14.15 0.14
CA PRO A 187 -20.73 14.34 -0.88
C PRO A 187 -20.67 15.72 -1.56
N LYS A 188 -20.36 16.77 -0.79
CA LYS A 188 -20.21 18.14 -1.31
C LYS A 188 -19.03 18.33 -2.26
N VAL A 189 -17.95 17.56 -2.12
CA VAL A 189 -16.82 17.55 -3.05
C VAL A 189 -17.21 16.80 -4.33
N LEU A 190 -17.86 15.64 -4.19
CA LEU A 190 -18.34 14.86 -5.33
C LEU A 190 -19.32 15.63 -6.21
N ARG A 191 -20.22 16.44 -5.60
CA ARG A 191 -21.17 17.30 -6.34
C ARG A 191 -20.49 18.36 -7.22
N LYS A 192 -19.20 18.68 -6.99
CA LYS A 192 -18.40 19.53 -7.89
C LYS A 192 -17.82 18.78 -9.10
N GLY A 193 -18.07 17.47 -9.22
CA GLY A 193 -17.47 16.60 -10.24
C GLY A 193 -16.04 16.16 -9.91
N ILE A 194 -15.57 16.40 -8.68
CA ILE A 194 -14.24 16.01 -8.23
C ILE A 194 -14.32 14.59 -7.68
N THR A 195 -13.51 13.68 -8.25
CA THR A 195 -13.55 12.24 -7.96
C THR A 195 -12.32 11.73 -7.23
N ASP A 196 -11.33 12.58 -6.98
CA ASP A 196 -10.11 12.20 -6.28
C ASP A 196 -9.65 13.31 -5.32
N MET A 197 -9.10 12.88 -4.17
CA MET A 197 -8.42 13.69 -3.17
C MET A 197 -7.32 12.85 -2.54
N VAL A 198 -6.29 13.51 -2.00
CA VAL A 198 -5.24 12.84 -1.26
C VAL A 198 -5.78 12.28 0.06
N ARG A 199 -5.56 10.99 0.27
CA ARG A 199 -6.00 10.24 1.44
C ARG A 199 -4.82 9.48 2.05
N ILE A 200 -4.66 9.55 3.37
CA ILE A 200 -3.56 8.92 4.10
C ILE A 200 -4.14 8.09 5.24
N SER A 201 -3.68 6.86 5.37
CA SER A 201 -3.93 6.05 6.57
C SER A 201 -2.85 5.02 6.85
N ASP A 202 -2.91 4.43 8.04
CA ASP A 202 -2.21 3.21 8.41
C ASP A 202 -2.95 1.93 7.96
N ALA A 203 -4.01 2.06 7.17
CA ALA A 203 -4.85 0.97 6.68
C ALA A 203 -4.34 0.32 5.39
N ARG A 204 -5.10 -0.68 4.91
CA ARG A 204 -5.00 -1.23 3.54
C ARG A 204 -6.09 -0.67 2.65
N MET A 205 -6.07 -1.05 1.37
CA MET A 205 -7.20 -0.87 0.46
C MET A 205 -7.37 -2.11 -0.40
N SER A 206 -8.55 -2.29 -0.96
CA SER A 206 -8.78 -3.36 -1.93
C SER A 206 -7.92 -3.18 -3.17
N GLY A 207 -7.49 -4.29 -3.78
CA GLY A 207 -6.75 -4.26 -5.04
C GLY A 207 -7.52 -3.59 -6.20
N THR A 208 -8.85 -3.57 -6.09
CA THR A 208 -9.81 -2.96 -7.02
C THR A 208 -10.04 -1.47 -6.78
N ALA A 209 -9.40 -0.85 -5.77
CA ALA A 209 -9.54 0.56 -5.49
C ALA A 209 -8.68 1.45 -6.41
N TYR A 210 -9.13 2.70 -6.59
CA TYR A 210 -8.46 3.77 -7.32
C TYR A 210 -8.37 5.05 -6.46
N GLY A 211 -7.61 6.03 -6.96
CA GLY A 211 -7.42 7.33 -6.36
C GLY A 211 -6.02 7.53 -5.78
N THR A 212 -5.72 8.76 -5.39
CA THR A 212 -4.44 9.17 -4.82
C THR A 212 -4.40 8.85 -3.32
N VAL A 213 -4.22 7.56 -3.02
CA VAL A 213 -4.29 7.00 -1.66
C VAL A 213 -2.93 6.50 -1.20
N ILE A 214 -2.51 6.98 -0.03
CA ILE A 214 -1.30 6.59 0.69
C ILE A 214 -1.71 5.65 1.82
N LEU A 215 -1.09 4.48 1.86
CA LEU A 215 -1.48 3.35 2.68
C LEU A 215 -0.30 2.84 3.49
N HIS A 216 -0.60 1.97 4.45
CA HIS A 216 0.42 1.22 5.20
C HIS A 216 1.42 2.15 5.89
N THR A 217 0.96 3.35 6.28
CA THR A 217 1.79 4.33 6.97
C THR A 217 2.38 3.70 8.22
N ALA A 218 3.70 3.60 8.25
CA ALA A 218 4.44 2.90 9.28
C ALA A 218 5.41 3.83 10.02
N PRO A 219 5.50 3.75 11.36
CA PRO A 219 4.65 2.95 12.25
C PRO A 219 3.17 3.39 12.22
N GLU A 220 2.25 2.47 12.49
CA GLU A 220 0.82 2.77 12.58
C GLU A 220 0.51 3.71 13.77
N ALA A 221 -0.64 4.37 13.75
CA ALA A 221 -1.02 5.31 14.80
C ALA A 221 -1.15 4.61 16.17
N ALA A 222 -1.74 3.42 16.20
CA ALA A 222 -1.92 2.63 17.42
C ALA A 222 -0.60 2.17 18.08
N ALA A 223 0.49 2.15 17.32
CA ALA A 223 1.83 1.83 17.80
C ALA A 223 2.69 3.09 18.06
N GLY A 224 2.07 4.27 18.12
CA GLY A 224 2.76 5.53 18.38
C GLY A 224 3.56 6.04 17.18
N GLY A 225 3.11 5.77 15.96
CA GLY A 225 3.68 6.41 14.77
C GLY A 225 3.32 7.90 14.68
N PRO A 226 4.09 8.71 13.91
CA PRO A 226 3.82 10.14 13.73
C PRO A 226 2.42 10.46 13.18
N LEU A 227 1.79 9.52 12.47
CA LEU A 227 0.39 9.63 12.03
C LEU A 227 -0.57 9.87 13.20
N ALA A 228 -0.29 9.32 14.38
CA ALA A 228 -1.16 9.40 15.54
C ALA A 228 -1.36 10.83 16.07
N VAL A 229 -0.37 11.70 15.84
CA VAL A 229 -0.32 13.06 16.39
C VAL A 229 -0.65 14.16 15.38
N VAL A 230 -1.04 13.77 14.16
CA VAL A 230 -1.61 14.71 13.18
C VAL A 230 -2.89 15.29 13.74
N ARG A 231 -3.06 16.60 13.59
CA ARG A 231 -4.27 17.33 14.00
C ARG A 231 -4.91 17.99 12.78
N THR A 232 -6.24 18.09 12.78
CA THR A 232 -6.95 18.88 11.76
C THR A 232 -6.38 20.30 11.73
N GLY A 233 -6.05 20.79 10.53
CA GLY A 233 -5.38 22.08 10.36
C GLY A 233 -3.89 22.00 10.03
N ASP A 234 -3.20 20.92 10.39
CA ASP A 234 -1.79 20.75 10.04
C ASP A 234 -1.62 20.69 8.51
N MET A 235 -0.49 21.18 8.00
CA MET A 235 -0.18 21.08 6.57
C MET A 235 0.57 19.77 6.28
N ILE A 236 0.16 19.08 5.22
CA ILE A 236 0.81 17.85 4.75
C ILE A 236 1.28 18.05 3.31
N GLU A 237 2.51 17.64 3.04
CA GLU A 237 3.13 17.65 1.72
C GLU A 237 3.34 16.22 1.24
N VAL A 238 2.77 15.93 0.06
CA VAL A 238 2.97 14.70 -0.68
C VAL A 238 3.79 15.04 -1.92
N ASP A 239 4.89 14.32 -2.12
CA ASP A 239 5.71 14.44 -3.32
C ASP A 239 6.18 13.04 -3.73
N VAL A 240 5.39 12.41 -4.60
CA VAL A 240 5.65 11.06 -5.11
C VAL A 240 6.94 11.02 -5.93
N PRO A 241 7.23 11.95 -6.86
CA PRO A 241 8.51 11.98 -7.59
C PRO A 241 9.74 11.91 -6.66
N ASN A 242 9.73 12.69 -5.58
CA ASN A 242 10.82 12.73 -4.60
C ASN A 242 10.69 11.72 -3.44
N ARG A 243 9.68 10.83 -3.49
CA ARG A 243 9.39 9.83 -2.44
C ARG A 243 9.22 10.44 -1.05
N ARG A 244 8.63 11.63 -0.98
CA ARG A 244 8.50 12.40 0.26
C ARG A 244 7.06 12.47 0.75
N LEU A 245 6.88 12.21 2.04
CA LEU A 245 5.65 12.42 2.79
C LEU A 245 5.94 13.16 4.08
N HIS A 246 5.47 14.39 4.18
CA HIS A 246 5.89 15.31 5.24
C HIS A 246 4.72 15.96 5.95
N LEU A 247 4.80 15.97 7.28
CA LEU A 247 3.97 16.78 8.16
C LEU A 247 4.71 18.08 8.45
N ASP A 248 4.17 19.19 7.96
CA ASP A 248 4.80 20.52 8.02
C ASP A 248 4.54 21.19 9.38
N ILE A 249 5.22 20.64 10.39
CA ILE A 249 5.34 21.18 11.74
C ILE A 249 6.81 21.12 12.16
N SER A 250 7.19 21.95 13.13
CA SER A 250 8.56 21.90 13.67
C SER A 250 8.87 20.56 14.33
N GLU A 251 10.14 20.14 14.33
CA GLU A 251 10.58 18.93 15.04
C GLU A 251 10.28 19.01 16.55
N ALA A 252 10.34 20.20 17.14
CA ALA A 252 10.02 20.43 18.54
C ALA A 252 8.54 20.17 18.84
N GLU A 253 7.63 20.71 18.01
CA GLU A 253 6.19 20.44 18.12
C GLU A 253 5.90 18.96 17.92
N LEU A 254 6.50 18.32 16.90
CA LEU A 254 6.32 16.88 16.67
C LEU A 254 6.77 16.08 17.90
N ALA A 255 7.95 16.35 18.43
CA ALA A 255 8.46 15.67 19.62
C ALA A 255 7.56 15.88 20.86
N GLU A 256 7.05 17.10 21.08
CA GLU A 256 6.12 17.40 22.16
C GLU A 256 4.82 16.59 22.03
N ARG A 257 4.21 16.58 20.84
CA ARG A 257 2.99 15.80 20.60
C ARG A 257 3.23 14.30 20.77
N MET A 258 4.35 13.79 20.27
CA MET A 258 4.73 12.39 20.41
C MET A 258 4.95 12.00 21.88
N ALA A 259 5.55 12.88 22.69
CA ALA A 259 5.74 12.63 24.12
C ALA A 259 4.42 12.65 24.91
N ALA A 260 3.43 13.44 24.47
CA ALA A 260 2.10 13.51 25.07
C ALA A 260 1.15 12.38 24.60
N TRP A 261 1.53 11.64 23.55
CA TRP A 261 0.67 10.64 22.94
C TRP A 261 0.42 9.44 23.88
N LYS A 262 -0.82 8.96 23.86
CA LYS A 262 -1.25 7.73 24.52
C LYS A 262 -2.10 6.91 23.55
N PRO A 263 -1.97 5.57 23.54
CA PRO A 263 -2.83 4.74 22.70
C PRO A 263 -4.29 4.89 23.13
N GLY A 264 -5.15 5.24 22.18
CA GLY A 264 -6.60 5.39 22.39
C GLY A 264 -7.46 4.23 21.89
N HIS A 265 -6.85 3.25 21.20
CA HIS A 265 -7.55 2.08 20.66
C HIS A 265 -7.87 1.05 21.75
N GLU A 266 -8.91 0.25 21.55
CA GLU A 266 -9.26 -0.84 22.46
C GLU A 266 -8.20 -1.93 22.45
N VAL A 267 -7.77 -2.35 23.65
CA VAL A 267 -6.82 -3.44 23.84
C VAL A 267 -7.57 -4.67 24.31
N ALA A 268 -7.47 -5.77 23.55
CA ALA A 268 -8.08 -7.04 23.90
C ALA A 268 -7.41 -7.62 25.14
N GLU A 269 -8.21 -8.10 26.10
CA GLU A 269 -7.70 -8.64 27.37
C GLU A 269 -7.24 -10.10 27.27
N ALA A 270 -7.76 -10.87 26.31
CA ALA A 270 -7.47 -12.29 26.14
C ALA A 270 -7.77 -12.79 24.71
N GLY A 271 -7.50 -14.07 24.46
CA GLY A 271 -7.81 -14.75 23.21
C GLY A 271 -6.88 -14.38 22.05
N TYR A 272 -7.28 -14.74 20.83
CA TYR A 272 -6.46 -14.50 19.64
C TYR A 272 -6.29 -13.00 19.35
N ALA A 273 -7.28 -12.16 19.65
CA ALA A 273 -7.17 -10.72 19.49
C ALA A 273 -6.04 -10.13 20.35
N TRP A 274 -5.91 -10.57 21.61
CA TRP A 274 -4.79 -10.20 22.48
C TRP A 274 -3.45 -10.69 21.93
N LEU A 275 -3.38 -11.97 21.49
CA LEU A 275 -2.16 -12.53 20.89
C LEU A 275 -1.72 -11.70 19.67
N HIS A 276 -2.66 -11.40 18.78
CA HIS A 276 -2.43 -10.59 17.59
C HIS A 276 -1.92 -9.19 17.95
N GLN A 277 -2.63 -8.44 18.79
CA GLN A 277 -2.22 -7.08 19.18
C GLN A 277 -0.85 -7.05 19.88
N THR A 278 -0.53 -8.10 20.63
CA THR A 278 0.77 -8.24 21.31
C THR A 278 1.90 -8.46 20.30
N HIS A 279 1.73 -9.42 19.38
CA HIS A 279 2.82 -9.97 18.58
C HIS A 279 2.90 -9.49 17.13
N VAL A 280 1.86 -8.87 16.58
CA VAL A 280 1.86 -8.41 15.19
C VAL A 280 2.87 -7.28 14.99
N GLU A 281 3.66 -7.39 13.91
CA GLU A 281 4.60 -6.38 13.47
C GLU A 281 3.95 -5.37 12.50
N GLY A 282 4.72 -4.37 12.08
CA GLY A 282 4.26 -3.34 11.15
C GLY A 282 4.09 -3.85 9.73
N ALA A 283 3.29 -3.15 8.94
CA ALA A 283 3.10 -3.45 7.52
C ALA A 283 4.40 -3.29 6.69
N ASP A 284 5.36 -2.50 7.19
CA ASP A 284 6.69 -2.33 6.61
C ASP A 284 7.55 -3.61 6.63
N THR A 285 7.19 -4.59 7.48
CA THR A 285 7.82 -5.92 7.54
C THR A 285 6.86 -7.05 7.16
N GLY A 286 5.69 -6.72 6.62
CA GLY A 286 4.68 -7.71 6.19
C GLY A 286 3.64 -8.09 7.24
N ALA A 287 3.62 -7.43 8.40
CA ALA A 287 2.62 -7.63 9.45
C ALA A 287 2.45 -9.10 9.90
N ASP A 288 3.55 -9.87 9.93
CA ASP A 288 3.58 -11.20 10.54
C ASP A 288 3.60 -11.09 12.08
N LEU A 289 3.38 -12.21 12.77
CA LEU A 289 3.65 -12.30 14.20
C LEU A 289 5.15 -12.51 14.43
N ASP A 290 5.73 -11.74 15.35
CA ASP A 290 7.16 -11.74 15.63
C ASP A 290 7.77 -13.15 15.82
N PHE A 291 7.07 -14.03 16.55
CA PHE A 291 7.48 -15.40 16.88
C PHE A 291 7.24 -16.42 15.75
N LEU A 292 6.59 -16.03 14.65
CA LEU A 292 6.32 -16.91 13.51
C LEU A 292 7.31 -16.77 12.35
N LYS A 293 8.15 -15.72 12.34
CA LYS A 293 9.19 -15.50 11.33
C LYS A 293 10.22 -16.64 11.25
N GLY A 294 10.90 -16.73 10.12
CA GLY A 294 11.92 -17.75 9.84
C GLY A 294 11.37 -19.13 9.48
N CYS A 295 12.27 -20.07 9.17
CA CYS A 295 11.93 -21.44 8.79
C CYS A 295 12.12 -22.42 9.95
N ARG A 296 11.12 -23.27 10.23
CA ARG A 296 11.18 -24.29 11.30
C ARG A 296 11.54 -25.70 10.80
N GLY A 297 11.86 -25.81 9.52
CA GLY A 297 12.24 -27.07 8.88
C GLY A 297 11.11 -28.11 8.84
N ALA A 298 11.50 -29.35 8.56
CA ALA A 298 10.61 -30.51 8.47
C ALA A 298 11.07 -31.65 9.40
N GLY A 299 11.63 -31.30 10.56
CA GLY A 299 12.06 -32.28 11.56
C GLY A 299 10.87 -33.12 12.02
N VAL A 300 11.03 -34.45 11.99
CA VAL A 300 10.01 -35.36 12.51
C VAL A 300 9.91 -35.16 14.03
N GLY A 301 8.68 -35.06 14.53
CA GLY A 301 8.43 -34.97 15.96
C GLY A 301 8.89 -36.21 16.71
N LYS A 302 8.73 -36.17 18.04
CA LYS A 302 8.96 -37.36 18.86
C LYS A 302 8.02 -38.48 18.44
N GLU A 303 8.50 -39.70 18.64
CA GLU A 303 7.69 -40.92 18.58
C GLU A 303 6.49 -40.76 19.57
N SER A 304 5.33 -41.32 19.18
CA SER A 304 4.05 -41.10 19.86
C SER A 304 3.64 -42.22 20.83
N HIS A 305 4.29 -43.39 20.79
CA HIS A 305 4.10 -44.59 21.62
C HIS A 305 5.29 -45.58 21.60
#